data_AF-A0A6G0M9Z7-F1
#
_entry.id   AF-A0A6G0M9Z7-F1
#
_cell.length_a   1.000
_cell.length_b   1.000
_cell.length_c   1.000
_cell.angle_alpha   90.00
_cell.angle_beta   90.00
_cell.angle_gamma   90.00
#
_symmetry.space_group_name_H-M   'P 1'
#
loop_
_entity.id
_entity.type
_entity.pdbx_description
1 polymer ?
#
loop_
_entity_poly.entity_id
_entity_poly.type
_entity_poly.pdbx_seq_one_letter_code
_entity_poly.pdbx_strand_id
1 'polypeptide(L)'
;EQAAKSPTSKQWETLLAGKGYTWQNSPWFMCEQYMFHLVLLLAEYYTTGVDPFHPSKVAELEEDTPWALLQTGVGLSAQEEASSQSRHDQLKRFMKLCLWGNKADGCYKEVKETVSGAGASLLFDDELLLVDHSDKVITFLEQKARGSGDAKSLGVQYINDNSGTELLLDLALADHLLGHGWCGTVTLNVKVEPMYVSDATPADVHEHIAEMQRESRTPEVQALGKRLASYVQNQQLLVRPDIFWNRYTYYWEMPTELQTRLTREATLVIIKGDLNYRRLLGDRLWPPSTPVEEAVPYFPTAFVSFRTLKSNPIVGIPVDVVAKLEKEDPKWRYNGKRGTIQSVLGSASSLSCQCTLPAVRLKTQDHLDLSITCMGAISNRIEILGARLA
;
A
#
# COMPACT_ATOMS: atom_id res chain seq x y z
N GLU A 1 18.29 -5.54 -26.29
CA GLU A 1 18.75 -6.67 -25.43
C GLU A 1 17.93 -6.77 -24.14
N GLN A 2 17.85 -5.73 -23.30
CA GLN A 2 17.08 -5.77 -22.04
C GLN A 2 15.63 -6.24 -22.21
N ALA A 3 14.95 -5.79 -23.28
CA ALA A 3 13.56 -6.17 -23.55
C ALA A 3 13.38 -7.69 -23.68
N ALA A 4 14.38 -8.41 -24.22
CA ALA A 4 14.33 -9.87 -24.36
C ALA A 4 14.56 -10.60 -23.03
N LYS A 5 15.18 -9.94 -22.03
CA LYS A 5 15.43 -10.48 -20.69
C LYS A 5 14.26 -10.20 -19.73
N SER A 6 13.49 -9.14 -19.99
CA SER A 6 12.33 -8.77 -19.16
C SER A 6 11.18 -9.77 -19.30
N PRO A 7 10.56 -10.21 -18.18
CA PRO A 7 9.42 -11.12 -18.21
C PRO A 7 8.12 -10.44 -18.67
N THR A 8 8.09 -9.11 -18.81
CA THR A 8 6.89 -8.34 -19.13
C THR A 8 6.91 -7.67 -20.50
N SER A 9 8.06 -7.53 -21.18
CA SER A 9 8.14 -6.86 -22.49
C SER A 9 7.17 -7.44 -23.53
N LYS A 10 7.09 -8.76 -23.66
CA LYS A 10 6.19 -9.41 -24.63
C LYS A 10 4.71 -9.09 -24.34
N GLN A 11 4.35 -8.96 -23.06
CA GLN A 11 3.01 -8.55 -22.66
C GLN A 11 2.76 -7.09 -23.10
N TRP A 12 3.72 -6.20 -22.90
CA TRP A 12 3.62 -4.80 -23.33
C TRP A 12 3.48 -4.66 -24.84
N GLU A 13 4.32 -5.36 -25.62
CA GLU A 13 4.23 -5.38 -27.08
C GLU A 13 2.83 -5.83 -27.54
N THR A 14 2.30 -6.90 -26.95
CA THR A 14 0.96 -7.42 -27.25
C THR A 14 -0.14 -6.42 -26.88
N LEU A 15 -0.01 -5.76 -25.72
CA LEU A 15 -1.00 -4.81 -25.22
C LEU A 15 -1.09 -3.55 -26.09
N LEU A 16 0.06 -3.07 -26.58
CA LEU A 16 0.18 -1.82 -27.33
C LEU A 16 -0.04 -1.99 -28.84
N ALA A 17 0.14 -3.21 -29.37
CA ALA A 17 0.02 -3.50 -30.79
C ALA A 17 -1.31 -3.02 -31.39
N GLY A 18 -1.22 -2.16 -32.41
CA GLY A 18 -2.38 -1.69 -33.18
C GLY A 18 -3.33 -0.75 -32.42
N LYS A 19 -2.98 -0.28 -31.22
CA LYS A 19 -3.88 0.56 -30.40
C LYS A 19 -3.85 2.05 -30.73
N GLY A 20 -2.79 2.56 -31.37
CA GLY A 20 -2.63 4.00 -31.60
C GLY A 20 -2.51 4.82 -30.31
N TYR A 21 -2.05 4.17 -29.24
CA TYR A 21 -1.85 4.76 -27.94
C TYR A 21 -0.67 5.75 -27.94
N THR A 22 -0.90 6.86 -27.25
CA THR A 22 0.04 7.94 -26.93
C THR A 22 -0.01 8.15 -25.42
N TRP A 23 0.97 8.87 -24.87
CA TRP A 23 0.97 9.20 -23.45
C TRP A 23 -0.30 9.96 -23.00
N GLN A 24 -0.92 10.71 -23.90
CA GLN A 24 -2.07 11.59 -23.61
C GLN A 24 -3.44 10.93 -23.78
N ASN A 25 -3.54 9.83 -24.53
CA ASN A 25 -4.84 9.20 -24.84
C ASN A 25 -4.99 7.75 -24.31
N SER A 26 -3.99 7.26 -23.59
CA SER A 26 -4.01 5.91 -23.02
C SER A 26 -4.54 5.91 -21.58
N PRO A 27 -4.99 4.75 -21.05
CA PRO A 27 -5.36 4.65 -19.64
C PRO A 27 -4.22 5.07 -18.71
N TRP A 28 -4.52 5.87 -17.69
CA TRP A 28 -3.49 6.47 -16.84
C TRP A 28 -2.63 5.42 -16.13
N PHE A 29 -3.24 4.43 -15.47
CA PHE A 29 -2.51 3.31 -14.85
C PHE A 29 -1.62 2.54 -15.85
N MET A 30 -2.05 2.41 -17.11
CA MET A 30 -1.23 1.77 -18.14
C MET A 30 0.02 2.59 -18.44
N CYS A 31 -0.13 3.91 -18.64
CA CYS A 31 0.98 4.82 -18.89
C CYS A 31 2.01 4.79 -17.76
N GLU A 32 1.57 4.89 -16.51
CA GLU A 32 2.46 4.88 -15.36
C GLU A 32 3.25 3.57 -15.27
N GLN A 33 2.57 2.43 -15.37
CA GLN A 33 3.22 1.13 -15.37
C GLN A 33 4.22 0.95 -16.51
N TYR A 34 3.83 1.38 -17.71
CA TYR A 34 4.68 1.26 -18.89
C TYR A 34 5.94 2.13 -18.76
N MET A 35 5.82 3.32 -18.19
CA MET A 35 6.96 4.20 -17.92
C MET A 35 7.98 3.51 -17.01
N PHE A 36 7.56 2.91 -15.90
CA PHE A 36 8.50 2.19 -15.01
C PHE A 36 9.14 0.98 -15.68
N HIS A 37 8.40 0.25 -16.52
CA HIS A 37 8.99 -0.80 -17.34
C HIS A 37 10.10 -0.24 -18.27
N LEU A 38 9.87 0.89 -18.95
CA LEU A 38 10.88 1.53 -19.78
C LEU A 38 12.11 1.97 -18.97
N VAL A 39 11.91 2.51 -17.76
CA VAL A 39 13.02 2.89 -16.88
C VAL A 39 13.90 1.68 -16.54
N LEU A 40 13.31 0.53 -16.22
CA LEU A 40 14.09 -0.70 -15.96
C LEU A 40 14.88 -1.17 -17.18
N LEU A 41 14.31 -1.03 -18.39
CA LEU A 41 15.03 -1.32 -19.63
C LEU A 41 16.21 -0.36 -19.85
N LEU A 42 16.00 0.94 -19.62
CA LEU A 42 17.04 1.97 -19.82
C LEU A 42 18.15 1.90 -18.77
N ALA A 43 17.81 1.54 -17.53
CA ALA A 43 18.76 1.34 -16.43
C ALA A 43 19.48 -0.01 -16.50
N GLU A 44 19.22 -0.81 -17.54
CA GLU A 44 19.80 -2.14 -17.73
C GLU A 44 19.55 -3.11 -16.56
N TYR A 45 18.46 -2.90 -15.82
CA TYR A 45 18.12 -3.66 -14.61
C TYR A 45 18.13 -5.17 -14.85
N TYR A 46 17.63 -5.65 -15.98
CA TYR A 46 17.56 -7.08 -16.29
C TYR A 46 18.92 -7.73 -16.60
N THR A 47 19.99 -6.93 -16.66
CA THR A 47 21.37 -7.40 -16.80
C THR A 47 22.19 -7.15 -15.54
N THR A 48 22.01 -5.99 -14.92
CA THR A 48 22.80 -5.56 -13.76
C THR A 48 22.21 -6.04 -12.43
N GLY A 49 20.88 -6.21 -12.36
CA GLY A 49 20.14 -6.42 -11.12
C GLY A 49 20.08 -5.19 -10.22
N VAL A 50 20.62 -4.04 -10.66
CA VAL A 50 20.72 -2.82 -9.85
C VAL A 50 19.39 -2.08 -9.88
N ASP A 51 18.75 -1.94 -8.72
CA ASP A 51 17.54 -1.12 -8.57
C ASP A 51 17.89 0.37 -8.79
N PRO A 52 17.38 1.02 -9.86
CA PRO A 52 17.69 2.42 -10.14
C PRO A 52 17.11 3.38 -9.11
N PHE A 53 16.15 2.95 -8.29
CA PHE A 53 15.50 3.77 -7.28
C PHE A 53 16.07 3.57 -5.86
N HIS A 54 16.89 2.54 -5.65
CA HIS A 54 17.51 2.24 -4.35
C HIS A 54 18.18 3.45 -3.68
N PRO A 55 18.95 4.30 -4.39
CA PRO A 55 19.53 5.50 -3.77
C PRO A 55 18.50 6.45 -3.17
N SER A 56 17.30 6.57 -3.79
CA SER A 56 16.23 7.40 -3.25
C SER A 56 15.56 6.76 -2.03
N LYS A 57 15.41 5.43 -2.02
CA LYS A 57 14.85 4.67 -0.90
C LYS A 57 15.73 4.74 0.34
N VAL A 58 17.04 4.57 0.18
CA VAL A 58 18.01 4.63 1.29
C VAL A 58 18.19 6.05 1.81
N ALA A 59 18.18 7.06 0.93
CA ALA A 59 18.27 8.46 1.36
C ALA A 59 17.15 8.86 2.34
N GLU A 60 15.95 8.29 2.22
CA GLU A 60 14.88 8.51 3.20
C GLU A 60 15.30 7.98 4.59
N LEU A 61 15.90 6.79 4.66
CA LEU A 61 16.34 6.17 5.91
C LEU A 61 17.55 6.87 6.56
N GLU A 62 18.22 7.77 5.84
CA GLU A 62 19.27 8.64 6.40
C GLU A 62 18.68 9.85 7.15
N GLU A 63 17.40 10.19 6.93
CA GLU A 63 16.72 11.26 7.66
C GLU A 63 16.32 10.81 9.08
N ASP A 64 16.13 11.77 10.01
CA ASP A 64 15.68 11.47 11.38
C ASP A 64 14.19 11.09 11.45
N THR A 65 13.37 11.62 10.52
CA THR A 65 11.91 11.51 10.54
C THR A 65 11.40 10.06 10.56
N PRO A 66 11.86 9.14 9.68
CA PRO A 66 11.40 7.75 9.70
C PRO A 66 11.63 7.07 11.05
N TRP A 67 12.76 7.36 11.70
CA TRP A 67 13.14 6.75 12.97
C TRP A 67 12.37 7.36 14.15
N ALA A 68 12.11 8.67 14.14
CA ALA A 68 11.25 9.31 15.14
C ALA A 68 9.81 8.77 15.09
N LEU A 69 9.29 8.56 13.87
CA LEU A 69 7.97 7.96 13.65
C LEU A 69 7.92 6.50 14.08
N LEU A 70 8.95 5.71 13.74
CA LEU A 70 9.07 4.35 14.23
C LEU A 70 9.17 4.30 15.75
N GLN A 71 9.95 5.20 16.36
CA GLN A 71 10.08 5.32 17.81
C GLN A 71 8.74 5.63 18.48
N THR A 72 7.86 6.42 17.84
CA THR A 72 6.49 6.63 18.30
C THR A 72 5.72 5.30 18.32
N GLY A 73 5.81 4.51 17.24
CA GLY A 73 5.19 3.18 17.19
C GLY A 73 5.74 2.20 18.23
N VAL A 74 7.06 2.19 18.43
CA VAL A 74 7.73 1.33 19.42
C VAL A 74 7.42 1.77 20.86
N GLY A 75 7.36 3.08 21.10
CA GLY A 75 7.05 3.67 22.40
C GLY A 75 5.64 3.35 22.88
N LEU A 76 4.68 3.17 21.96
CA LEU A 76 3.35 2.63 22.29
C LEU A 76 3.48 1.28 22.98
N SER A 77 4.17 0.32 22.36
CA SER A 77 4.39 -1.02 22.91
C SER A 77 5.06 -1.02 24.30
N ALA A 78 5.91 -0.03 24.60
CA ALA A 78 6.65 0.05 25.87
C ALA A 78 5.88 0.75 27.01
N GLN A 79 5.07 1.79 26.73
CA GLN A 79 4.23 2.46 27.73
C GLN A 79 3.07 1.56 28.24
N GLU A 80 2.86 0.45 27.56
CA GLU A 80 1.74 -0.48 27.76
C GLU A 80 2.02 -1.55 28.82
N GLU A 81 3.28 -1.93 29.07
CA GLU A 81 3.62 -2.73 30.26
C GLU A 81 3.23 -2.01 31.57
N ALA A 82 3.05 -0.69 31.50
CA ALA A 82 2.75 0.18 32.63
C ALA A 82 1.29 0.69 32.73
N SER A 83 0.43 0.49 31.71
CA SER A 83 -0.95 1.05 31.71
C SER A 83 -2.03 0.12 31.16
N SER A 84 -3.27 0.31 31.63
CA SER A 84 -4.46 -0.52 31.32
C SER A 84 -5.17 -0.17 30.00
N GLN A 85 -4.44 0.28 28.98
CA GLN A 85 -5.02 0.54 27.65
C GLN A 85 -5.50 -0.79 27.03
N SER A 86 -6.70 -0.82 26.43
CA SER A 86 -7.23 -2.07 25.87
C SER A 86 -6.42 -2.51 24.65
N ARG A 87 -6.11 -3.80 24.53
CA ARG A 87 -5.45 -4.43 23.35
C ARG A 87 -6.05 -3.95 22.01
N HIS A 88 -7.35 -3.70 21.99
CA HIS A 88 -8.09 -3.13 20.87
C HIS A 88 -7.59 -1.74 20.47
N ASP A 89 -7.47 -0.81 21.42
CA ASP A 89 -7.02 0.57 21.15
C ASP A 89 -5.60 0.61 20.59
N GLN A 90 -4.75 -0.31 21.02
CA GLN A 90 -3.37 -0.43 20.55
C GLN A 90 -3.32 -0.79 19.06
N LEU A 91 -4.03 -1.86 18.68
CA LEU A 91 -4.12 -2.25 17.28
C LEU A 91 -4.72 -1.12 16.44
N LYS A 92 -5.76 -0.43 16.94
CA LYS A 92 -6.35 0.73 16.26
C LYS A 92 -5.33 1.86 16.03
N ARG A 93 -4.48 2.15 17.01
CA ARG A 93 -3.39 3.14 16.86
C ARG A 93 -2.36 2.70 15.82
N PHE A 94 -1.92 1.44 15.82
CA PHE A 94 -1.00 0.94 14.81
C PHE A 94 -1.60 0.99 13.39
N MET A 95 -2.88 0.69 13.22
CA MET A 95 -3.56 0.82 11.93
C MET A 95 -3.53 2.27 11.43
N LYS A 96 -3.78 3.25 12.32
CA LYS A 96 -3.68 4.68 11.99
C LYS A 96 -2.22 5.10 11.69
N LEU A 97 -1.24 4.61 12.46
CA LEU A 97 0.19 4.84 12.16
C LEU A 97 0.54 4.36 10.75
N CYS A 98 0.14 3.14 10.38
CA CYS A 98 0.43 2.55 9.07
C CYS A 98 -0.25 3.29 7.90
N LEU A 99 -1.47 3.81 8.12
CA LEU A 99 -2.13 4.68 7.15
C LEU A 99 -1.32 5.95 6.88
N TRP A 100 -0.93 6.64 7.95
CA TRP A 100 -0.29 7.95 7.86
C TRP A 100 1.23 7.88 7.65
N GLY A 101 1.85 6.70 7.73
CA GLY A 101 3.23 6.49 7.27
C GLY A 101 3.45 6.95 5.83
N ASN A 102 2.45 6.75 4.98
CA ASN A 102 2.45 7.17 3.57
C ASN A 102 2.32 8.71 3.39
N LYS A 103 2.05 9.46 4.48
CA LYS A 103 2.01 10.93 4.52
C LYS A 103 3.44 11.51 4.61
N ALA A 104 4.38 10.80 5.24
CA ALA A 104 5.79 11.23 5.40
C ALA A 104 6.54 11.28 4.05
N ASP A 105 6.17 10.43 3.09
CA ASP A 105 6.68 10.42 1.70
C ASP A 105 6.06 11.52 0.80
N GLY A 106 5.07 12.28 1.31
CA GLY A 106 4.32 13.23 0.49
C GLY A 106 5.19 14.28 -0.22
N CYS A 107 5.18 14.27 -1.56
CA CYS A 107 5.59 15.37 -2.45
C CYS A 107 4.88 16.72 -2.18
N TYR A 108 3.98 16.80 -1.19
CA TYR A 108 3.26 17.99 -0.78
C TYR A 108 3.91 18.59 0.48
N LYS A 109 4.63 19.71 0.30
CA LYS A 109 5.32 20.46 1.38
C LYS A 109 4.44 20.70 2.61
N GLU A 110 3.17 21.05 2.40
CA GLU A 110 2.18 21.33 3.46
C GLU A 110 1.94 20.15 4.41
N VAL A 111 2.16 18.92 3.93
CA VAL A 111 2.03 17.68 4.70
C VAL A 111 3.34 17.31 5.38
N LYS A 112 4.47 17.45 4.66
CA LYS A 112 5.80 17.15 5.18
C LYS A 112 6.12 18.00 6.42
N GLU A 113 5.72 19.27 6.42
CA GLU A 113 5.92 20.20 7.56
C GLU A 113 5.14 19.81 8.83
N THR A 114 4.03 19.06 8.71
CA THR A 114 3.25 18.60 9.88
C THR A 114 3.82 17.36 10.56
N VAL A 115 4.76 16.66 9.92
CA VAL A 115 5.29 15.36 10.39
C VAL A 115 6.83 15.31 10.34
N SER A 116 7.53 16.42 10.14
CA SER A 116 9.00 16.45 10.00
C SER A 116 9.74 16.88 11.27
N GLY A 117 10.91 16.28 11.52
CA GLY A 117 11.88 16.69 12.54
C GLY A 117 11.93 15.80 13.79
N ALA A 118 12.83 16.11 14.72
CA ALA A 118 13.07 15.33 15.95
C ALA A 118 11.87 15.22 16.91
N GLY A 119 10.82 16.02 16.70
CA GLY A 119 9.54 15.96 17.42
C GLY A 119 8.39 15.39 16.58
N ALA A 120 8.67 14.74 15.45
CA ALA A 120 7.66 14.14 14.59
C ALA A 120 6.83 13.11 15.38
N SER A 121 5.56 13.44 15.56
CA SER A 121 4.57 12.54 16.14
C SER A 121 3.34 12.56 15.23
N LEU A 122 2.81 11.38 14.93
CA LEU A 122 1.53 11.26 14.24
C LEU A 122 0.41 11.52 15.25
N LEU A 123 0.17 12.80 15.56
CA LEU A 123 -1.10 13.20 16.13
C LEU A 123 -2.16 13.00 15.04
N PHE A 124 -3.00 11.98 15.23
CA PHE A 124 -4.06 11.67 14.29
C PHE A 124 -5.18 12.67 14.45
N ASP A 125 -5.39 13.49 13.43
CA ASP A 125 -6.64 14.22 13.30
C ASP A 125 -7.67 13.27 12.68
N ASP A 126 -8.59 12.79 13.53
CA ASP A 126 -9.68 11.92 13.11
C ASP A 126 -10.60 12.58 12.08
N GLU A 127 -10.61 13.92 11.98
CA GLU A 127 -11.35 14.65 10.94
C GLU A 127 -10.78 14.43 9.53
N LEU A 128 -9.49 14.04 9.42
CA LEU A 128 -8.85 13.73 8.13
C LEU A 128 -9.13 12.29 7.66
N LEU A 129 -9.73 11.46 8.51
CA LEU A 129 -10.08 10.08 8.20
C LEU A 129 -11.54 10.00 7.72
N LEU A 130 -11.73 9.93 6.40
CA LEU A 130 -13.08 9.99 5.80
C LEU A 130 -13.89 8.72 6.04
N VAL A 131 -13.22 7.59 6.24
CA VAL A 131 -13.82 6.30 6.59
C VAL A 131 -12.89 5.62 7.60
N ASP A 132 -13.43 5.24 8.76
CA ASP A 132 -12.72 4.47 9.78
C ASP A 132 -13.44 3.15 10.06
N HIS A 133 -12.97 2.06 9.47
CA HIS A 133 -13.43 0.70 9.75
C HIS A 133 -12.49 -0.06 10.72
N SER A 134 -11.56 0.62 11.40
CA SER A 134 -10.61 -0.04 12.30
C SER A 134 -11.28 -0.92 13.36
N ASP A 135 -12.31 -0.41 14.05
CA ASP A 135 -13.04 -1.19 15.06
C ASP A 135 -13.69 -2.45 14.45
N LYS A 136 -14.26 -2.34 13.24
CA LYS A 136 -14.86 -3.48 12.54
C LYS A 136 -13.83 -4.56 12.23
N VAL A 137 -12.63 -4.16 11.81
CA VAL A 137 -11.53 -5.08 11.49
C VAL A 137 -11.03 -5.77 12.76
N ILE A 138 -10.88 -5.04 13.85
CA ILE A 138 -10.42 -5.58 15.14
C ILE A 138 -11.42 -6.62 15.66
N THR A 139 -12.70 -6.25 15.72
CA THR A 139 -13.78 -7.18 16.11
C THR A 139 -13.83 -8.42 15.21
N PHE A 140 -13.59 -8.27 13.90
CA PHE A 140 -13.52 -9.40 12.98
C PHE A 140 -12.37 -10.37 13.32
N LEU A 141 -11.17 -9.87 13.60
CA LEU A 141 -10.04 -10.71 14.02
C LEU A 141 -10.33 -11.43 15.34
N GLU A 142 -10.96 -10.76 16.31
CA GLU A 142 -11.37 -11.39 17.57
C GLU A 142 -12.40 -12.50 17.35
N GLN A 143 -13.39 -12.27 16.48
CA GLN A 143 -14.38 -13.28 16.12
C GLN A 143 -13.75 -14.48 15.43
N LYS A 144 -12.80 -14.26 14.50
CA LYS A 144 -12.08 -15.34 13.83
C LYS A 144 -11.22 -16.14 14.80
N ALA A 145 -10.52 -15.48 15.72
CA ALA A 145 -9.73 -16.14 16.75
C ALA A 145 -10.59 -16.99 17.69
N ARG A 146 -11.77 -16.49 18.11
CA ARG A 146 -12.73 -17.26 18.91
C ARG A 146 -13.27 -18.46 18.13
N GLY A 147 -13.57 -18.28 16.84
CA GLY A 147 -14.09 -19.34 15.97
C GLY A 147 -13.09 -20.45 15.66
N SER A 148 -11.80 -20.13 15.59
CA SER A 148 -10.73 -21.12 15.39
C SER A 148 -10.19 -21.72 16.68
N GLY A 149 -10.49 -21.12 17.84
CA GLY A 149 -9.99 -21.53 19.15
C GLY A 149 -8.58 -21.07 19.48
N ASP A 150 -7.83 -20.54 18.50
CA ASP A 150 -6.50 -19.98 18.68
C ASP A 150 -6.20 -18.92 17.62
N ALA A 151 -5.89 -17.70 18.04
CA ALA A 151 -5.50 -16.62 17.14
C ALA A 151 -4.23 -16.96 16.32
N LYS A 152 -3.38 -17.86 16.80
CA LYS A 152 -2.19 -18.29 16.04
C LYS A 152 -2.52 -19.09 14.78
N SER A 153 -3.74 -19.59 14.65
CA SER A 153 -4.22 -20.19 13.40
C SER A 153 -4.54 -19.16 12.31
N LEU A 154 -4.66 -17.88 12.67
CA LEU A 154 -4.97 -16.82 11.72
C LEU A 154 -3.69 -16.37 10.99
N GLY A 155 -3.87 -15.99 9.73
CA GLY A 155 -2.84 -15.37 8.90
C GLY A 155 -3.28 -13.97 8.45
N VAL A 156 -2.40 -12.98 8.62
CA VAL A 156 -2.61 -11.63 8.06
C VAL A 156 -1.62 -11.42 6.93
N GLN A 157 -2.09 -10.89 5.80
CA GLN A 157 -1.19 -10.59 4.68
C GLN A 157 -1.25 -9.12 4.32
N TYR A 158 -0.12 -8.55 3.92
CA TYR A 158 -0.02 -7.23 3.35
C TYR A 158 0.09 -7.36 1.83
N ILE A 159 -0.54 -6.46 1.09
CA ILE A 159 -0.11 -6.07 -0.25
C ILE A 159 0.58 -4.73 -0.07
N ASN A 160 1.91 -4.73 -0.09
CA ASN A 160 2.73 -3.59 0.28
C ASN A 160 2.75 -2.51 -0.82
N ASP A 161 2.89 -1.25 -0.37
CA ASP A 161 3.11 -0.07 -1.20
C ASP A 161 4.60 0.29 -1.12
N ASN A 162 4.96 1.32 -0.36
CA ASN A 162 6.32 1.86 -0.31
C ASN A 162 7.25 1.19 0.70
N SER A 163 8.56 1.27 0.43
CA SER A 163 9.66 1.18 1.39
C SER A 163 9.71 2.43 2.28
N GLY A 164 10.84 2.65 2.96
CA GLY A 164 11.06 3.82 3.81
C GLY A 164 10.21 3.79 5.07
N THR A 165 9.71 4.96 5.46
CA THR A 165 8.87 5.15 6.64
C THR A 165 7.64 4.25 6.63
N GLU A 166 6.99 4.08 5.48
CA GLU A 166 5.78 3.27 5.38
C GLU A 166 6.07 1.80 5.72
N LEU A 167 7.15 1.24 5.17
CA LEU A 167 7.56 -0.12 5.45
C LEU A 167 8.03 -0.32 6.91
N LEU A 168 8.71 0.66 7.50
CA LEU A 168 9.06 0.61 8.93
C LEU A 168 7.81 0.49 9.81
N LEU A 169 6.76 1.27 9.53
CA LEU A 169 5.52 1.23 10.29
C LEU A 169 4.70 -0.03 10.01
N ASP A 170 4.67 -0.52 8.77
CA ASP A 170 4.07 -1.82 8.44
C ASP A 170 4.74 -2.97 9.18
N LEU A 171 6.08 -2.95 9.30
CA LEU A 171 6.84 -3.92 10.08
C LEU A 171 6.55 -3.80 11.58
N ALA A 172 6.39 -2.59 12.11
CA ALA A 172 5.99 -2.39 13.50
C ALA A 172 4.57 -2.94 13.79
N LEU A 173 3.61 -2.75 12.88
CA LEU A 173 2.29 -3.39 13.00
C LEU A 173 2.37 -4.91 12.86
N ALA A 174 3.22 -5.44 11.97
CA ALA A 174 3.46 -6.88 11.87
C ALA A 174 4.01 -7.48 13.17
N ASP A 175 4.98 -6.82 13.81
CA ASP A 175 5.48 -7.19 15.14
C ASP A 175 4.37 -7.14 16.19
N HIS A 176 3.55 -6.09 16.19
CA HIS A 176 2.41 -5.98 17.12
C HIS A 176 1.41 -7.13 16.92
N LEU A 177 1.05 -7.46 15.68
CA LEU A 177 0.12 -8.54 15.35
C LEU A 177 0.63 -9.91 15.82
N LEU A 178 1.92 -10.20 15.62
CA LEU A 178 2.54 -11.46 16.03
C LEU A 178 2.78 -11.53 17.55
N GLY A 179 3.37 -10.48 18.12
CA GLY A 179 3.74 -10.40 19.53
C GLY A 179 2.54 -10.40 20.48
N HIS A 180 1.41 -9.82 20.06
CA HIS A 180 0.19 -9.73 20.88
C HIS A 180 -0.88 -10.76 20.47
N GLY A 181 -0.49 -11.79 19.72
CA GLY A 181 -1.34 -12.93 19.39
C GLY A 181 -2.61 -12.56 18.61
N TRP A 182 -2.52 -11.60 17.69
CA TRP A 182 -3.61 -11.32 16.74
C TRP A 182 -3.63 -12.30 15.58
N CYS A 183 -2.46 -12.83 15.23
CA CYS A 183 -2.28 -13.87 14.22
C CYS A 183 -1.03 -14.69 14.53
N GLY A 184 -0.87 -15.86 13.89
CA GLY A 184 0.37 -16.65 14.01
C GLY A 184 1.34 -16.42 12.87
N THR A 185 0.86 -15.89 11.74
CA THR A 185 1.67 -15.60 10.55
C THR A 185 1.30 -14.26 9.93
N VAL A 186 2.34 -13.53 9.50
CA VAL A 186 2.23 -12.34 8.66
C VAL A 186 2.95 -12.60 7.33
N THR A 187 2.33 -12.28 6.21
CA THR A 187 3.01 -12.28 4.88
C THR A 187 3.05 -10.88 4.30
N LEU A 188 4.23 -10.42 3.89
CA LEU A 188 4.42 -9.22 3.08
C LEU A 188 4.45 -9.60 1.60
N ASN A 189 3.40 -9.26 0.86
CA ASN A 189 3.38 -9.44 -0.60
C ASN A 189 3.96 -8.18 -1.25
N VAL A 190 5.19 -8.32 -1.76
CA VAL A 190 6.04 -7.23 -2.26
C VAL A 190 6.22 -7.31 -3.77
N LYS A 191 6.66 -6.22 -4.39
CA LYS A 191 6.97 -6.21 -5.82
C LYS A 191 8.20 -7.09 -6.09
N VAL A 192 8.22 -7.78 -7.23
CA VAL A 192 9.39 -8.56 -7.65
C VAL A 192 10.45 -7.69 -8.32
N GLU A 193 10.03 -6.65 -9.04
CA GLU A 193 10.91 -5.70 -9.72
C GLU A 193 10.68 -4.28 -9.16
N PRO A 194 11.67 -3.38 -9.22
CA PRO A 194 11.50 -1.99 -8.80
C PRO A 194 10.47 -1.26 -9.65
N MET A 195 9.56 -0.53 -9.01
CA MET A 195 8.51 0.24 -9.68
C MET A 195 8.05 1.38 -8.79
N TYR A 196 7.40 2.39 -9.36
CA TYR A 196 6.83 3.52 -8.59
C TYR A 196 7.80 4.22 -7.63
N VAL A 197 9.10 4.18 -7.95
CA VAL A 197 10.22 4.74 -7.19
C VAL A 197 10.42 4.04 -5.84
N SER A 198 9.42 4.08 -4.97
CA SER A 198 9.51 3.63 -3.58
C SER A 198 8.84 2.28 -3.33
N ASP A 199 8.21 1.62 -4.30
CA ASP A 199 7.54 0.35 -4.00
C ASP A 199 8.50 -0.70 -3.43
N ALA A 200 8.06 -1.34 -2.35
CA ALA A 200 8.87 -2.31 -1.61
C ALA A 200 9.10 -3.60 -2.41
N THR A 201 10.35 -4.04 -2.42
CA THR A 201 10.84 -5.33 -2.93
C THR A 201 11.33 -6.20 -1.77
N PRO A 202 11.67 -7.49 -1.99
CA PRO A 202 12.24 -8.32 -0.93
C PRO A 202 13.53 -7.75 -0.33
N ALA A 203 14.39 -7.15 -1.17
CA ALA A 203 15.64 -6.54 -0.72
C ALA A 203 15.36 -5.40 0.27
N ASP A 204 14.39 -4.54 -0.05
CA ASP A 204 13.99 -3.43 0.82
C ASP A 204 13.55 -3.95 2.20
N VAL A 205 12.70 -4.98 2.27
CA VAL A 205 12.26 -5.55 3.56
C VAL A 205 13.43 -6.03 4.41
N HIS A 206 14.36 -6.78 3.83
CA HIS A 206 15.51 -7.29 4.57
C HIS A 206 16.46 -6.17 5.00
N GLU A 207 16.67 -5.18 4.15
CA GLU A 207 17.49 -4.00 4.45
C GLU A 207 16.89 -3.19 5.60
N HIS A 208 15.57 -2.96 5.62
CA HIS A 208 14.91 -2.23 6.71
C HIS A 208 15.03 -2.96 8.05
N ILE A 209 14.90 -4.29 8.06
CA ILE A 209 15.10 -5.11 9.25
C ILE A 209 16.56 -5.06 9.73
N ALA A 210 17.53 -5.01 8.82
CA ALA A 210 18.95 -4.87 9.16
C ALA A 210 19.27 -3.46 9.69
N GLU A 211 18.74 -2.41 9.06
CA GLU A 211 18.95 -1.01 9.44
C GLU A 211 18.42 -0.69 10.85
N MET A 212 17.30 -1.32 11.25
CA MET A 212 16.80 -1.23 12.63
C MET A 212 17.79 -1.77 13.68
N GLN A 213 18.69 -2.69 13.30
CA GLN A 213 19.62 -3.36 14.23
C GLN A 213 20.97 -2.64 14.37
N ARG A 214 21.17 -1.51 13.69
CA ARG A 214 22.43 -0.75 13.77
C ARG A 214 22.62 -0.15 15.16
N GLU A 215 23.88 -0.07 15.58
CA GLU A 215 24.26 0.52 16.87
C GLU A 215 23.87 1.99 17.02
N SER A 216 23.70 2.71 15.90
CA SER A 216 23.22 4.09 15.87
C SER A 216 21.73 4.24 16.22
N ARG A 217 20.97 3.14 16.32
CA ARG A 217 19.54 3.16 16.66
C ARG A 217 19.32 3.02 18.16
N THR A 218 18.16 3.45 18.65
CA THR A 218 17.76 3.29 20.05
C THR A 218 17.66 1.80 20.42
N PRO A 219 17.84 1.42 21.70
CA PRO A 219 17.72 0.03 22.14
C PRO A 219 16.38 -0.61 21.78
N GLU A 220 15.29 0.16 21.81
CA GLU A 220 13.95 -0.34 21.53
C GLU A 220 13.76 -0.64 20.03
N VAL A 221 14.29 0.22 19.14
CA VAL A 221 14.29 -0.02 17.69
C VAL A 221 15.18 -1.23 17.34
N GLN A 222 16.34 -1.36 17.98
CA GLN A 222 17.20 -2.54 17.81
C GLN A 222 16.49 -3.82 18.26
N ALA A 223 15.74 -3.76 19.37
CA ALA A 223 14.96 -4.89 19.86
C ALA A 223 13.84 -5.28 18.88
N LEU A 224 13.14 -4.30 18.30
CA LEU A 224 12.16 -4.54 17.24
C LEU A 224 12.81 -5.23 16.02
N GLY A 225 13.92 -4.70 15.52
CA GLY A 225 14.65 -5.29 14.39
C GLY A 225 15.06 -6.75 14.64
N LYS A 226 15.54 -7.06 15.86
CA LYS A 226 15.90 -8.43 16.26
C LYS A 226 14.69 -9.37 16.32
N ARG A 227 13.54 -8.91 16.83
CA ARG A 227 12.30 -9.70 16.84
C ARG A 227 11.82 -10.00 15.42
N LEU A 228 11.79 -8.99 14.55
CA LEU A 228 11.41 -9.15 13.15
C LEU A 228 12.33 -10.14 12.41
N ALA A 229 13.65 -10.04 12.61
CA ALA A 229 14.59 -10.99 12.05
C ALA A 229 14.32 -12.42 12.55
N SER A 230 13.98 -12.60 13.83
CA SER A 230 13.58 -13.90 14.38
C SER A 230 12.27 -14.41 13.78
N TYR A 231 11.27 -13.56 13.57
CA TYR A 231 10.02 -13.95 12.89
C TYR A 231 10.26 -14.42 11.46
N VAL A 232 11.18 -13.78 10.72
CA VAL A 232 11.59 -14.23 9.39
C VAL A 232 12.25 -15.62 9.46
N GLN A 233 13.21 -15.80 10.37
CA GLN A 233 13.88 -17.09 10.56
C GLN A 233 12.90 -18.22 10.93
N ASN A 234 11.93 -17.92 11.79
CA ASN A 234 10.92 -18.87 12.26
C ASN A 234 9.71 -19.02 11.32
N GLN A 235 9.73 -18.39 10.13
CA GLN A 235 8.63 -18.42 9.16
C GLN A 235 7.29 -17.88 9.69
N GLN A 236 7.33 -17.00 10.70
CA GLN A 236 6.19 -16.25 11.20
C GLN A 236 5.97 -14.95 10.42
N LEU A 237 7.05 -14.36 9.89
CA LEU A 237 7.02 -13.24 8.95
C LEU A 237 7.58 -13.70 7.60
N LEU A 238 6.72 -13.77 6.58
CA LEU A 238 7.05 -14.24 5.25
C LEU A 238 7.18 -13.05 4.30
N VAL A 239 8.21 -13.02 3.45
CA VAL A 239 8.36 -12.01 2.39
C VAL A 239 8.16 -12.71 1.05
N ARG A 240 7.12 -12.33 0.30
CA ARG A 240 6.70 -13.04 -0.91
C ARG A 240 6.59 -12.10 -2.11
N PRO A 241 7.56 -12.12 -3.04
CA PRO A 241 7.41 -11.44 -4.32
C PRO A 241 6.46 -12.20 -5.25
N ASP A 242 5.73 -11.48 -6.09
CA ASP A 242 4.96 -12.06 -7.20
C ASP A 242 4.92 -11.07 -8.37
N ILE A 243 5.11 -11.57 -9.60
CA ILE A 243 5.06 -10.74 -10.81
C ILE A 243 3.69 -10.10 -11.03
N PHE A 244 2.61 -10.67 -10.50
CA PHE A 244 1.28 -10.06 -10.54
C PHE A 244 1.28 -8.65 -9.94
N TRP A 245 2.10 -8.38 -8.93
CA TRP A 245 2.15 -7.05 -8.32
C TRP A 245 2.78 -5.99 -9.23
N ASN A 246 3.62 -6.42 -10.18
CA ASN A 246 4.31 -5.58 -11.17
C ASN A 246 3.57 -5.46 -12.51
N ARG A 247 2.49 -6.21 -12.74
CA ARG A 247 1.75 -6.17 -14.01
C ARG A 247 0.72 -5.03 -14.05
N TYR A 248 0.45 -4.54 -15.25
CA TYR A 248 -0.76 -3.76 -15.56
C TYR A 248 -1.98 -4.69 -15.54
N THR A 249 -2.43 -5.02 -14.34
CA THR A 249 -3.61 -5.85 -14.07
C THR A 249 -4.37 -5.30 -12.88
N TYR A 250 -5.69 -5.42 -12.96
CA TYR A 250 -6.59 -5.11 -11.85
C TYR A 250 -6.85 -6.37 -11.01
N TYR A 251 -7.39 -6.20 -9.80
CA TYR A 251 -7.56 -7.33 -8.89
C TYR A 251 -8.64 -8.33 -9.31
N TRP A 252 -9.58 -7.96 -10.19
CA TRP A 252 -10.49 -8.94 -10.81
C TRP A 252 -9.79 -9.87 -11.83
N GLU A 253 -8.57 -9.53 -12.24
CA GLU A 253 -7.73 -10.33 -13.14
C GLU A 253 -6.69 -11.16 -12.37
N MET A 254 -6.82 -11.23 -11.04
CA MET A 254 -5.91 -12.00 -10.20
C MET A 254 -5.90 -13.47 -10.64
N PRO A 255 -4.73 -14.10 -10.86
CA PRO A 255 -4.66 -15.50 -11.24
C PRO A 255 -5.29 -16.43 -10.20
N THR A 256 -5.90 -17.53 -10.65
CA THR A 256 -6.58 -18.50 -9.79
C THR A 256 -5.67 -19.04 -8.69
N GLU A 257 -4.39 -19.24 -8.98
CA GLU A 257 -3.39 -19.73 -8.04
C GLU A 257 -3.17 -18.73 -6.90
N LEU A 258 -3.09 -17.43 -7.24
CA LEU A 258 -2.92 -16.36 -6.26
C LEU A 258 -4.19 -16.15 -5.43
N GLN A 259 -5.37 -16.19 -6.06
CA GLN A 259 -6.65 -16.16 -5.36
C GLN A 259 -6.76 -17.31 -4.36
N THR A 260 -6.48 -18.53 -4.81
CA THR A 260 -6.54 -19.75 -3.99
C THR A 260 -5.60 -19.65 -2.79
N ARG A 261 -4.38 -19.13 -3.01
CA ARG A 261 -3.40 -18.89 -1.93
C ARG A 261 -3.93 -17.89 -0.91
N LEU A 262 -4.43 -16.73 -1.36
CA LEU A 262 -4.98 -15.71 -0.46
C LEU A 262 -6.19 -16.23 0.33
N THR A 263 -7.13 -16.91 -0.31
CA THR A 263 -8.30 -17.49 0.37
C THR A 263 -7.91 -18.53 1.43
N ARG A 264 -6.86 -19.33 1.18
CA ARG A 264 -6.42 -20.38 2.11
C ARG A 264 -5.60 -19.84 3.28
N GLU A 265 -4.71 -18.89 3.01
CA GLU A 265 -3.70 -18.47 3.98
C GLU A 265 -4.03 -17.15 4.68
N ALA A 266 -4.86 -16.28 4.09
CA ALA A 266 -5.17 -14.98 4.64
C ALA A 266 -6.56 -14.96 5.29
N THR A 267 -6.59 -14.80 6.60
CA THR A 267 -7.80 -14.39 7.34
C THR A 267 -8.17 -12.95 7.02
N LEU A 268 -7.16 -12.08 6.86
CA LEU A 268 -7.33 -10.68 6.49
C LEU A 268 -6.17 -10.26 5.57
N VAL A 269 -6.48 -9.50 4.52
CA VAL A 269 -5.48 -8.81 3.70
C VAL A 269 -5.51 -7.31 3.97
N ILE A 270 -4.37 -6.75 4.36
CA ILE A 270 -4.13 -5.30 4.48
C ILE A 270 -3.58 -4.80 3.14
N ILE A 271 -4.35 -3.94 2.47
CA ILE A 271 -4.03 -3.41 1.14
C ILE A 271 -3.52 -1.98 1.31
N LYS A 272 -2.22 -1.77 1.12
CA LYS A 272 -1.59 -0.47 1.37
C LYS A 272 -1.61 0.42 0.13
N GLY A 273 -1.86 1.71 0.33
CA GLY A 273 -1.51 2.73 -0.65
C GLY A 273 -2.53 3.00 -1.75
N ASP A 274 -2.24 4.07 -2.50
CA ASP A 274 -3.13 4.61 -3.53
C ASP A 274 -3.15 3.73 -4.79
N LEU A 275 -2.00 3.22 -5.21
CA LEU A 275 -1.89 2.34 -6.38
C LEU A 275 -2.73 1.07 -6.22
N ASN A 276 -2.61 0.39 -5.08
CA ASN A 276 -3.39 -0.81 -4.82
C ASN A 276 -4.90 -0.50 -4.72
N TYR A 277 -5.28 0.67 -4.21
CA TYR A 277 -6.68 1.10 -4.20
C TYR A 277 -7.22 1.41 -5.61
N ARG A 278 -6.42 2.03 -6.49
CA ARG A 278 -6.77 2.19 -7.90
C ARG A 278 -6.93 0.83 -8.58
N ARG A 279 -6.08 -0.15 -8.26
CA ARG A 279 -6.20 -1.53 -8.76
C ARG A 279 -7.44 -2.25 -8.25
N LEU A 280 -7.86 -1.95 -7.01
CA LEU A 280 -9.14 -2.40 -6.45
C LEU A 280 -10.33 -1.84 -7.22
N LEU A 281 -10.28 -0.61 -7.72
CA LEU A 281 -11.44 0.04 -8.36
C LEU A 281 -11.41 0.04 -9.90
N GLY A 282 -10.35 -0.48 -10.49
CA GLY A 282 -10.19 -0.45 -11.94
C GLY A 282 -9.65 0.86 -12.50
N ASP A 283 -9.11 1.73 -11.64
CA ASP A 283 -8.75 3.11 -11.95
C ASP A 283 -9.92 3.91 -12.58
N ARG A 284 -11.17 3.57 -12.19
CA ARG A 284 -12.40 4.16 -12.72
C ARG A 284 -12.96 5.24 -11.81
N LEU A 285 -13.69 6.19 -12.40
CA LEU A 285 -14.41 7.26 -11.70
C LEU A 285 -15.80 6.77 -11.26
N TRP A 286 -15.83 6.02 -10.15
CA TRP A 286 -17.08 5.65 -9.49
C TRP A 286 -17.74 6.86 -8.82
N PRO A 287 -19.06 6.88 -8.67
CA PRO A 287 -19.70 7.78 -7.72
C PRO A 287 -19.07 7.59 -6.33
N PRO A 288 -18.55 8.64 -5.66
CA PRO A 288 -17.82 8.51 -4.41
C PRO A 288 -18.60 7.82 -3.28
N SER A 289 -19.93 7.85 -3.34
CA SER A 289 -20.82 7.23 -2.37
C SER A 289 -21.21 5.79 -2.69
N THR A 290 -20.74 5.22 -3.81
CA THR A 290 -20.96 3.80 -4.13
C THR A 290 -20.40 2.93 -3.00
N PRO A 291 -21.12 1.93 -2.48
CA PRO A 291 -20.59 1.01 -1.47
C PRO A 291 -19.34 0.25 -1.97
N VAL A 292 -18.35 0.04 -1.10
CA VAL A 292 -17.10 -0.63 -1.49
C VAL A 292 -17.33 -2.09 -1.89
N GLU A 293 -18.30 -2.76 -1.28
CA GLU A 293 -18.71 -4.14 -1.61
C GLU A 293 -19.31 -4.25 -3.02
N GLU A 294 -19.96 -3.20 -3.51
CA GLU A 294 -20.49 -3.13 -4.88
C GLU A 294 -19.38 -2.92 -5.90
N ALA A 295 -18.40 -2.07 -5.58
CA ALA A 295 -17.28 -1.78 -6.46
C ALA A 295 -16.25 -2.92 -6.53
N VAL A 296 -16.11 -3.70 -5.45
CA VAL A 296 -15.09 -4.77 -5.32
C VAL A 296 -15.72 -6.11 -4.88
N PRO A 297 -16.60 -6.73 -5.69
CA PRO A 297 -17.26 -7.99 -5.33
C PRO A 297 -16.36 -9.24 -5.50
N TYR A 298 -15.15 -9.07 -6.04
CA TYR A 298 -14.29 -10.17 -6.54
C TYR A 298 -13.05 -10.45 -5.69
N PHE A 299 -12.75 -9.65 -4.66
CA PHE A 299 -11.54 -9.88 -3.88
C PHE A 299 -11.66 -11.20 -3.10
N PRO A 300 -10.64 -12.10 -3.14
CA PRO A 300 -10.82 -13.52 -2.80
C PRO A 300 -11.00 -13.83 -1.31
N THR A 301 -10.84 -12.85 -0.43
CA THR A 301 -10.94 -12.98 1.03
C THR A 301 -11.27 -11.63 1.68
N ALA A 302 -11.41 -11.59 3.00
CA ALA A 302 -11.62 -10.34 3.72
C ALA A 302 -10.40 -9.41 3.57
N PHE A 303 -10.66 -8.11 3.36
CA PHE A 303 -9.59 -7.12 3.25
C PHE A 303 -9.93 -5.82 3.98
N VAL A 304 -8.87 -5.08 4.31
CA VAL A 304 -8.93 -3.68 4.68
C VAL A 304 -7.89 -2.91 3.87
N SER A 305 -8.27 -1.79 3.29
CA SER A 305 -7.35 -0.88 2.62
C SER A 305 -7.00 0.30 3.51
N PHE A 306 -5.70 0.59 3.62
CA PHE A 306 -5.18 1.81 4.21
C PHE A 306 -4.69 2.71 3.09
N ARG A 307 -5.42 3.79 2.84
CA ARG A 307 -5.16 4.65 1.69
C ARG A 307 -5.14 6.12 2.09
N THR A 308 -4.02 6.78 1.82
CA THR A 308 -3.95 8.25 1.73
C THR A 308 -4.38 8.67 0.32
N LEU A 309 -5.27 9.65 0.21
CA LEU A 309 -5.91 10.04 -1.05
C LEU A 309 -4.93 10.79 -1.98
N LYS A 310 -4.40 10.09 -3.00
CA LYS A 310 -3.44 10.61 -3.99
C LYS A 310 -3.97 10.54 -5.43
N SER A 311 -5.22 10.12 -5.65
CA SER A 311 -5.85 9.99 -6.96
C SER A 311 -7.38 10.06 -6.93
N ASN A 312 -8.00 10.28 -8.10
CA ASN A 312 -9.45 10.48 -8.22
C ASN A 312 -10.36 9.29 -7.83
N PRO A 313 -10.03 8.01 -8.15
CA PRO A 313 -10.91 6.89 -7.82
C PRO A 313 -11.19 6.82 -6.33
N ILE A 314 -12.46 6.78 -5.92
CA ILE A 314 -12.89 6.70 -4.51
C ILE A 314 -14.30 6.13 -4.43
N VAL A 315 -14.59 5.34 -3.40
CA VAL A 315 -15.92 4.80 -3.10
C VAL A 315 -16.17 4.79 -1.59
N GLY A 316 -17.42 4.62 -1.18
CA GLY A 316 -17.86 4.47 0.20
C GLY A 316 -17.74 5.71 1.07
N ILE A 317 -17.70 6.91 0.48
CA ILE A 317 -17.73 8.18 1.22
C ILE A 317 -19.18 8.61 1.43
N PRO A 318 -19.59 8.98 2.66
CA PRO A 318 -20.94 9.48 2.93
C PRO A 318 -21.31 10.67 2.04
N VAL A 319 -22.55 10.71 1.55
CA VAL A 319 -23.01 11.71 0.56
C VAL A 319 -22.87 13.14 1.07
N ASP A 320 -23.13 13.37 2.36
CA ASP A 320 -22.96 14.65 3.04
C ASP A 320 -21.50 15.08 3.10
N VAL A 321 -20.59 14.15 3.37
CA VAL A 321 -19.13 14.39 3.35
C VAL A 321 -18.67 14.73 1.93
N VAL A 322 -19.14 14.01 0.90
CA VAL A 322 -18.83 14.31 -0.50
C VAL A 322 -19.29 15.73 -0.84
N ALA A 323 -20.56 16.07 -0.59
CA ALA A 323 -21.10 17.38 -0.90
C ALA A 323 -20.34 18.51 -0.21
N LYS A 324 -19.93 18.31 1.04
CA LYS A 324 -19.08 19.26 1.79
C LYS A 324 -17.73 19.44 1.11
N LEU A 325 -17.03 18.35 0.82
CA LEU A 325 -15.66 18.40 0.28
C LEU A 325 -15.60 18.96 -1.15
N GLU A 326 -16.59 18.67 -1.99
CA GLU A 326 -16.67 19.25 -3.34
C GLU A 326 -16.79 20.79 -3.31
N LYS A 327 -17.38 21.34 -2.25
CA LYS A 327 -17.50 22.78 -2.06
C LYS A 327 -16.24 23.39 -1.43
N GLU A 328 -15.68 22.73 -0.42
CA GLU A 328 -14.63 23.30 0.44
C GLU A 328 -13.21 23.05 -0.09
N ASP A 329 -12.97 21.93 -0.77
CA ASP A 329 -11.65 21.53 -1.24
C ASP A 329 -11.75 20.74 -2.55
N PRO A 330 -11.82 21.38 -3.72
CA PRO A 330 -11.95 20.69 -5.02
C PRO A 330 -10.84 19.67 -5.33
N LYS A 331 -9.73 19.67 -4.58
CA LYS A 331 -8.59 18.75 -4.75
C LYS A 331 -8.57 17.64 -3.70
N TRP A 332 -9.61 17.50 -2.88
CA TRP A 332 -9.65 16.61 -1.71
C TRP A 332 -9.31 15.14 -2.02
N ARG A 333 -9.51 14.70 -3.26
CA ARG A 333 -9.24 13.34 -3.74
C ARG A 333 -7.76 13.02 -3.96
N TYR A 334 -6.93 14.03 -4.22
CA TYR A 334 -5.56 13.80 -4.70
C TYR A 334 -4.51 14.74 -4.09
N ASN A 335 -4.89 15.53 -3.08
CA ASN A 335 -3.97 16.43 -2.39
C ASN A 335 -3.21 15.78 -1.21
N GLY A 336 -3.44 14.49 -0.93
CA GLY A 336 -2.73 13.74 0.12
C GLY A 336 -3.10 14.11 1.56
N LYS A 337 -4.10 14.98 1.78
CA LYS A 337 -4.46 15.46 3.13
C LYS A 337 -5.30 14.47 3.93
N ARG A 338 -6.05 13.60 3.25
CA ARG A 338 -7.07 12.73 3.85
C ARG A 338 -6.77 11.26 3.61
N GLY A 339 -7.36 10.40 4.43
CA GLY A 339 -7.19 8.96 4.33
C GLY A 339 -8.47 8.18 4.56
N THR A 340 -8.41 6.88 4.28
CA THR A 340 -9.46 5.90 4.57
C THR A 340 -8.87 4.62 5.13
N ILE A 341 -9.51 4.07 6.17
CA ILE A 341 -9.41 2.67 6.59
C ILE A 341 -10.74 2.03 6.19
N GLN A 342 -10.78 1.42 5.01
CA GLN A 342 -12.02 0.89 4.42
C GLN A 342 -11.90 -0.62 4.22
N SER A 343 -12.86 -1.38 4.71
CA SER A 343 -12.83 -2.84 4.73
C SER A 343 -14.05 -3.50 4.07
N VAL A 344 -13.83 -4.71 3.55
CA VAL A 344 -14.86 -5.68 3.16
C VAL A 344 -14.56 -6.98 3.90
N LEU A 345 -15.40 -7.34 4.87
CA LEU A 345 -15.12 -8.43 5.83
C LEU A 345 -16.04 -9.65 5.67
N GLY A 346 -17.06 -9.55 4.80
CA GLY A 346 -17.97 -10.65 4.48
C GLY A 346 -17.28 -11.72 3.63
N SER A 347 -17.60 -12.99 3.87
CA SER A 347 -17.12 -14.08 3.03
C SER A 347 -17.79 -14.01 1.66
N ALA A 348 -17.01 -13.95 0.58
CA ALA A 348 -17.48 -14.11 -0.80
C ALA A 348 -18.01 -15.54 -1.11
N SER A 349 -18.45 -16.29 -0.09
CA SER A 349 -18.87 -17.69 -0.18
C SER A 349 -20.38 -17.92 -0.19
N SER A 350 -21.21 -16.87 -0.37
CA SER A 350 -22.65 -17.03 -0.65
C SER A 350 -23.10 -16.56 -2.03
N LEU A 351 -22.20 -16.03 -2.87
CA LEU A 351 -22.51 -15.71 -4.26
C LEU A 351 -21.93 -16.78 -5.18
N SER A 352 -22.55 -17.96 -5.17
CA SER A 352 -22.64 -18.77 -6.39
C SER A 352 -23.53 -18.03 -7.39
N CYS A 353 -23.03 -16.94 -7.94
CA CYS A 353 -23.68 -16.23 -9.03
C CYS A 353 -22.79 -16.38 -10.26
N GLN A 354 -23.22 -17.25 -11.17
CA GLN A 354 -22.83 -17.17 -12.58
C GLN A 354 -23.34 -15.83 -13.14
N CYS A 355 -22.68 -14.73 -12.78
CA CYS A 355 -22.94 -13.44 -13.39
C CYS A 355 -22.09 -13.35 -14.66
N THR A 356 -22.70 -13.77 -15.77
CA THR A 356 -22.35 -13.19 -17.06
C THR A 356 -22.56 -11.68 -16.92
N LEU A 357 -21.47 -10.91 -17.04
CA LEU A 357 -21.51 -9.44 -17.05
C LEU A 357 -22.55 -8.98 -18.09
N PRO A 358 -23.56 -8.17 -17.72
CA PRO A 358 -24.36 -7.52 -18.73
C PRO A 358 -23.48 -6.49 -19.43
N ALA A 359 -23.47 -6.54 -20.77
CA ALA A 359 -22.86 -5.51 -21.59
C ALA A 359 -23.58 -4.18 -21.34
N VAL A 360 -23.06 -3.38 -20.40
CA VAL A 360 -23.49 -2.00 -20.23
C VAL A 360 -22.94 -1.20 -21.41
N ARG A 361 -23.81 -0.92 -22.38
CA ARG A 361 -23.56 0.10 -23.40
C ARG A 361 -23.46 1.47 -22.70
N LEU A 362 -22.24 1.95 -22.52
CA LEU A 362 -21.96 3.31 -22.07
C LEU A 362 -22.04 4.28 -23.25
N LYS A 363 -22.81 5.35 -23.10
CA LYS A 363 -22.74 6.53 -23.97
C LYS A 363 -21.42 7.26 -23.68
N THR A 364 -20.63 7.48 -24.72
CA THR A 364 -19.41 8.29 -24.72
C THR A 364 -19.76 9.76 -24.95
N GLN A 365 -19.37 10.63 -24.02
CA GLN A 365 -19.15 12.10 -24.05
C GLN A 365 -19.43 12.61 -22.62
N ASP A 366 -18.50 13.21 -21.88
CA ASP A 366 -17.76 14.43 -22.24
C ASP A 366 -16.33 14.52 -21.65
N HIS A 367 -15.49 15.20 -22.45
CA HIS A 367 -14.21 15.89 -22.28
C HIS A 367 -13.34 15.77 -21.02
N LEU A 368 -12.06 15.45 -21.29
CA LEU A 368 -10.87 15.67 -20.47
C LEU A 368 -10.55 17.17 -20.32
N ASP A 369 -10.17 17.56 -19.11
CA ASP A 369 -9.05 18.48 -18.87
C ASP A 369 -8.63 18.36 -17.40
N LEU A 370 -7.46 17.74 -17.13
CA LEU A 370 -6.60 17.88 -15.93
C LEU A 370 -5.57 16.74 -15.87
N SER A 371 -4.43 16.88 -16.55
CA SER A 371 -3.30 15.94 -16.42
C SER A 371 -1.91 16.58 -16.63
N ILE A 372 -1.67 17.78 -16.06
CA ILE A 372 -0.38 18.47 -16.19
C ILE A 372 0.40 18.54 -14.86
N THR A 373 -0.25 18.45 -13.71
CA THR A 373 0.43 18.69 -12.42
C THR A 373 1.18 17.48 -11.83
N CYS A 374 0.75 16.23 -12.08
CA CYS A 374 1.43 15.06 -11.51
C CYS A 374 2.68 14.62 -12.30
N MET A 375 2.72 14.85 -13.62
CA MET A 375 3.92 14.57 -14.41
C MET A 375 5.11 15.46 -14.01
N GLY A 376 4.86 16.69 -13.55
CA GLY A 376 5.91 17.60 -13.08
C GLY A 376 6.67 17.09 -11.84
N ALA A 377 6.00 16.39 -10.92
CA ALA A 377 6.62 15.85 -9.71
C ALA A 377 7.48 14.59 -10.01
N ILE A 378 7.04 13.76 -10.96
CA ILE A 378 7.80 12.60 -11.44
C ILE A 378 9.00 13.05 -12.30
N SER A 379 8.78 14.05 -13.18
CA SER A 379 9.85 14.65 -14.00
C SER A 379 10.97 15.26 -13.15
N ASN A 380 10.64 15.97 -12.06
CA ASN A 380 11.65 16.53 -11.16
C ASN A 380 12.50 15.45 -10.47
N ARG A 381 11.94 14.29 -10.12
CA ARG A 381 12.73 13.19 -9.54
C ARG A 381 13.57 12.46 -10.59
N ILE A 382 13.11 12.39 -11.84
CA ILE A 382 13.86 11.76 -12.95
C ILE A 382 15.00 12.67 -13.44
N GLU A 383 14.81 13.99 -13.56
CA GLU A 383 15.88 14.93 -13.94
C GLU A 383 17.04 14.94 -12.92
N ILE A 384 16.73 14.82 -11.62
CA ILE A 384 17.74 14.73 -10.56
C ILE A 384 18.53 13.41 -10.67
N LEU A 385 17.90 12.31 -11.11
CA LEU A 385 18.58 11.04 -11.36
C LEU A 385 19.49 11.11 -12.60
N GLY A 386 19.01 11.72 -13.69
CA GLY A 386 19.80 11.90 -14.91
C GLY A 386 21.05 12.77 -14.71
N ALA A 387 20.99 13.77 -13.83
CA ALA A 387 22.12 14.64 -13.50
C ALA A 387 23.15 14.02 -12.54
N ARG A 388 22.84 12.87 -11.90
CA ARG A 388 23.77 12.14 -11.02
C ARG A 388 24.39 10.90 -11.68
N LEU A 389 23.86 10.48 -12.82
CA LEU A 389 24.36 9.35 -13.61
C LEU A 389 25.27 9.79 -14.78
N ALA A 390 25.39 11.10 -15.03
CA ALA A 390 26.38 11.71 -15.92
C ALA A 390 27.52 12.32 -15.08
#